data_AF-A0A167SK06-F1
#
_entry.id   AF-A0A167SK06-F1
#
_cell.length_a   1.000
_cell.length_b   1.000
_cell.length_c   1.000
_cell.angle_alpha   90.00
_cell.angle_beta   90.00
_cell.angle_gamma   90.00
#
_symmetry.space_group_name_H-M   'P 1'
#
loop_
_entity.id
_entity.type
_entity.pdbx_description
1 polymer ?
#
loop_
_entity_poly.entity_id
_entity_poly.type
_entity_poly.pdbx_seq_one_letter_code
_entity_poly.pdbx_strand_id
1 'polypeptide(L)'
;MTGGRFPTAVEPDNVRLDCCVKFEDTKKVPGPYTGDEYIEITKPARYRQNRRSAGEDFQRHHVIMPAGTIIRPHHIMALASVGITEIAVLPKLRVGLYSTGAELLASHGNQPVTGRVEDANGPYIAAALADSGVDVEFLGILDDDVEMMMHTLRSNLEKKDCDLIISTGAVSTGRFDLIPSALQRLGAHIVFHKIGIRPGHPVMFATVPNISPERSDEIPFFVTIAGNSSDGTDELS
;
A
#
# COMPACT_ATOMS: atom_id res chain seq x y z
N MET A 1 -18.31 36.75 -4.14
CA MET A 1 -16.93 36.23 -4.05
C MET A 1 -16.84 34.84 -4.69
N THR A 2 -15.67 34.43 -5.16
CA THR A 2 -15.44 33.07 -5.69
C THR A 2 -15.90 32.02 -4.68
N GLY A 3 -16.63 30.99 -5.15
CA GLY A 3 -17.20 29.94 -4.29
C GLY A 3 -18.52 30.29 -3.59
N GLY A 4 -18.97 31.55 -3.66
CA GLY A 4 -20.26 31.96 -3.13
C GLY A 4 -21.44 31.34 -3.91
N ARG A 5 -22.56 31.10 -3.22
CA ARG A 5 -23.80 30.63 -3.85
C ARG A 5 -24.26 31.65 -4.89
N PHE A 6 -24.45 31.20 -6.12
CA PHE A 6 -24.92 32.06 -7.20
C PHE A 6 -26.40 32.47 -6.96
N PRO A 7 -26.72 33.77 -6.86
CA PRO A 7 -28.10 34.23 -6.72
C PRO A 7 -28.86 33.98 -8.02
N THR A 8 -29.97 33.24 -7.97
CA THR A 8 -30.74 32.87 -9.17
C THR A 8 -31.75 33.94 -9.60
N ALA A 9 -32.14 34.83 -8.68
CA ALA A 9 -33.03 35.95 -8.94
C ALA A 9 -32.73 37.11 -7.96
N VAL A 10 -33.08 38.34 -8.36
CA VAL A 10 -33.08 39.52 -7.49
C VAL A 10 -34.53 39.94 -7.24
N GLU A 11 -34.95 39.96 -5.97
CA GLU A 11 -36.24 40.55 -5.59
C GLU A 11 -36.16 42.08 -5.57
N PRO A 12 -37.26 42.81 -5.87
CA PRO A 12 -38.63 42.32 -6.10
C PRO A 12 -38.94 41.93 -7.56
N ASP A 13 -38.10 42.33 -8.51
CA ASP A 13 -38.40 42.23 -9.95
C ASP A 13 -38.18 40.83 -10.55
N ASN A 14 -37.70 39.89 -9.72
CA ASN A 14 -37.47 38.49 -10.06
C ASN A 14 -36.58 38.30 -11.31
N VAL A 15 -35.66 39.24 -11.53
CA VAL A 15 -34.75 39.23 -12.69
C VAL A 15 -33.78 38.06 -12.54
N ARG A 16 -33.82 37.13 -13.50
CA ARG A 16 -32.95 35.96 -13.53
C ARG A 16 -31.52 36.39 -13.88
N LEU A 17 -30.59 36.08 -12.99
CA LEU A 17 -29.16 36.26 -13.25
C LEU A 17 -28.60 35.00 -13.93
N ASP A 18 -27.68 35.18 -14.88
CA ASP A 18 -27.17 34.09 -15.72
C ASP A 18 -25.65 33.96 -15.79
N CYS A 19 -24.90 34.99 -15.37
CA CYS A 19 -23.44 35.01 -15.35
C CYS A 19 -22.90 35.81 -14.16
N CYS A 20 -21.61 35.65 -13.87
CA CYS A 20 -20.88 36.44 -12.88
C CYS A 20 -19.74 37.18 -13.58
N VAL A 21 -19.70 38.51 -13.47
CA VAL A 21 -18.62 39.34 -14.02
C VAL A 21 -17.51 39.46 -12.98
N LYS A 22 -16.25 39.32 -13.41
CA LYS A 22 -15.10 39.45 -12.52
C LYS A 22 -14.94 40.91 -12.08
N PHE A 23 -14.47 41.14 -10.87
CA PHE A 23 -14.30 42.50 -10.34
C PHE A 23 -13.37 43.35 -11.21
N GLU A 24 -12.33 42.72 -11.76
CA GLU A 24 -11.35 43.34 -12.67
C GLU A 24 -11.97 43.82 -13.99
N ASP A 25 -13.14 43.30 -14.36
CA ASP A 25 -13.90 43.71 -15.55
C ASP A 25 -15.01 44.73 -15.21
N THR A 26 -15.00 45.30 -14.00
CA THR A 26 -15.98 46.30 -13.53
C THR A 26 -15.32 47.61 -13.10
N LYS A 27 -16.06 48.72 -13.22
CA LYS A 27 -15.68 50.04 -12.68
C LYS A 27 -16.85 50.69 -11.96
N LYS A 28 -16.56 51.37 -10.85
CA LYS A 28 -17.55 52.22 -10.18
C LYS A 28 -17.62 53.56 -10.91
N VAL A 29 -18.82 53.99 -11.29
CA VAL A 29 -19.06 55.24 -12.01
C VAL A 29 -20.24 55.98 -11.38
N PRO A 30 -20.26 57.32 -11.39
CA PRO A 30 -21.43 58.07 -10.95
C PRO A 30 -22.62 57.80 -11.86
N GLY A 31 -23.80 57.72 -11.26
CA GLY A 31 -25.05 57.46 -11.96
C GLY A 31 -25.42 58.59 -12.90
N PRO A 32 -25.93 58.29 -14.10
CA PRO A 32 -26.16 59.30 -15.12
C PRO A 32 -27.26 60.31 -14.73
N TYR A 33 -28.13 59.99 -13.76
CA TYR A 33 -29.32 60.81 -13.45
C TYR A 33 -29.65 60.98 -11.96
N THR A 34 -29.06 60.23 -11.04
CA THR A 34 -29.55 60.17 -9.65
C THR A 34 -28.52 60.45 -8.56
N GLY A 35 -27.24 60.69 -8.93
CA GLY A 35 -26.16 60.87 -7.95
C GLY A 35 -25.73 59.58 -7.22
N ASP A 36 -26.39 58.45 -7.50
CA ASP A 36 -26.03 57.14 -6.95
C ASP A 36 -24.74 56.58 -7.61
N GLU A 37 -24.06 55.65 -6.95
CA GLU A 37 -22.96 54.88 -7.56
C GLU A 37 -23.50 53.72 -8.41
N TYR A 38 -22.99 53.58 -9.63
CA TYR A 38 -23.28 52.49 -10.57
C TYR A 38 -22.05 51.64 -10.86
N ILE A 39 -22.27 50.41 -11.32
CA ILE A 39 -21.22 49.51 -11.78
C ILE A 39 -21.25 49.44 -13.32
N GLU A 40 -20.21 49.96 -13.96
CA GLU A 40 -19.95 49.80 -15.39
C GLU A 40 -19.29 48.43 -15.64
N ILE A 41 -19.83 47.67 -16.59
CA ILE A 41 -19.22 46.44 -17.09
C ILE A 41 -18.33 46.78 -18.29
N THR A 42 -17.02 46.62 -18.14
CA THR A 42 -16.03 47.10 -19.12
C THR A 42 -15.76 46.14 -20.29
N LYS A 43 -16.26 44.90 -20.20
CA LYS A 43 -16.15 43.88 -21.26
C LYS A 43 -17.47 43.13 -21.43
N PRO A 44 -17.83 42.67 -22.64
CA PRO A 44 -19.06 41.90 -22.84
C PRO A 44 -19.15 40.66 -21.93
N ALA A 45 -20.23 40.56 -21.15
CA ALA A 45 -20.52 39.39 -20.33
C ALA A 45 -21.09 38.25 -21.19
N ARG A 46 -20.59 37.02 -20.98
CA ARG A 46 -21.08 35.83 -21.69
C ARG A 46 -22.05 35.02 -20.84
N TYR A 47 -23.01 34.38 -21.50
CA TYR A 47 -23.94 33.45 -20.86
C TYR A 47 -23.19 32.38 -20.03
N ARG A 48 -23.62 32.17 -18.77
CA ARG A 48 -23.03 31.22 -17.79
C ARG A 48 -21.56 31.43 -17.43
N GLN A 49 -20.97 32.57 -17.78
CA GLN A 49 -19.58 32.88 -17.43
C GLN A 49 -19.37 32.91 -15.91
N ASN A 50 -18.25 32.32 -15.47
CA ASN A 50 -17.80 32.26 -14.07
C ASN A 50 -18.86 31.70 -13.09
N ARG A 51 -19.71 30.78 -13.57
CA ARG A 51 -20.72 30.11 -12.75
C ARG A 51 -20.49 28.61 -12.81
N ARG A 52 -20.44 27.97 -11.64
CA ARG A 52 -20.46 26.50 -11.53
C ARG A 52 -21.88 26.00 -11.32
N SER A 53 -22.23 24.93 -12.01
CA SER A 53 -23.54 24.28 -11.88
C SER A 53 -23.52 23.27 -10.75
N ALA A 54 -24.67 23.05 -10.12
CA ALA A 54 -24.77 21.98 -9.12
C ALA A 54 -24.48 20.63 -9.79
N GLY A 55 -23.58 19.86 -9.17
CA GLY A 55 -23.16 18.56 -9.68
C GLY A 55 -22.27 18.59 -10.93
N GLU A 56 -21.60 19.72 -11.20
CA GLU A 56 -20.62 19.83 -12.31
C GLU A 56 -19.40 18.93 -12.09
N ASP A 57 -18.92 18.80 -10.85
CA ASP A 57 -17.82 17.89 -10.49
C ASP A 57 -18.35 16.46 -10.23
N PHE A 58 -19.34 16.33 -9.34
CA PHE A 58 -19.98 15.05 -9.01
C PHE A 58 -21.49 15.17 -8.95
N GLN A 59 -22.19 14.35 -9.72
CA GLN A 59 -23.63 14.23 -9.63
C GLN A 59 -24.03 13.37 -8.43
N ARG A 60 -25.28 13.50 -7.98
CA ARG A 60 -25.81 12.59 -6.97
C ARG A 60 -25.79 11.16 -7.53
N HIS A 61 -25.39 10.19 -6.70
CA HIS A 61 -25.24 8.78 -7.06
C HIS A 61 -24.11 8.45 -8.05
N HIS A 62 -23.25 9.42 -8.37
CA HIS A 62 -22.06 9.14 -9.16
C HIS A 62 -21.06 8.32 -8.36
N VAL A 63 -20.46 7.31 -8.99
CA VAL A 63 -19.37 6.54 -8.38
C VAL A 63 -18.11 7.40 -8.44
N ILE A 64 -17.62 7.81 -7.28
CA ILE A 64 -16.38 8.59 -7.17
C ILE A 64 -15.17 7.71 -7.46
N MET A 65 -15.20 6.47 -6.97
CA MET A 65 -14.13 5.48 -7.13
C MET A 65 -14.72 4.08 -7.04
N PRO A 66 -14.37 3.14 -7.95
CA PRO A 66 -14.84 1.77 -7.87
C PRO A 66 -14.13 0.99 -6.74
N ALA A 67 -14.79 -0.05 -6.23
CA ALA A 67 -14.19 -0.99 -5.29
C ALA A 67 -12.94 -1.66 -5.90
N GLY A 68 -11.94 -1.94 -5.06
CA GLY A 68 -10.65 -2.49 -5.50
C GLY A 68 -9.63 -1.44 -5.96
N THR A 69 -9.99 -0.15 -5.94
CA THR A 69 -9.04 0.92 -6.27
C THR A 69 -8.05 1.17 -5.14
N ILE A 70 -6.75 1.26 -5.47
CA ILE A 70 -5.72 1.69 -4.53
C ILE A 70 -5.91 3.18 -4.21
N ILE A 71 -6.07 3.49 -2.92
CA ILE A 71 -6.28 4.85 -2.44
C ILE A 71 -4.99 5.67 -2.63
N ARG A 72 -5.14 6.87 -3.20
CA ARG A 72 -4.07 7.84 -3.46
C ARG A 72 -4.52 9.22 -2.98
N PRO A 73 -3.62 10.20 -2.80
CA PRO A 73 -3.98 11.51 -2.26
C PRO A 73 -5.15 12.22 -2.99
N HIS A 74 -5.23 12.10 -4.32
CA HIS A 74 -6.33 12.70 -5.08
C HIS A 74 -7.69 12.04 -4.81
N HIS A 75 -7.73 10.75 -4.47
CA HIS A 75 -8.96 10.09 -4.05
C HIS A 75 -9.47 10.66 -2.72
N ILE A 76 -8.55 10.93 -1.78
CA ILE A 76 -8.89 11.55 -0.49
C ILE A 76 -9.49 12.93 -0.71
N MET A 77 -8.90 13.75 -1.59
CA MET A 77 -9.44 15.06 -1.95
C MET A 77 -10.86 14.97 -2.52
N ALA A 78 -11.10 14.03 -3.43
CA ALA A 78 -12.42 13.82 -4.03
C ALA A 78 -13.47 13.41 -2.98
N LEU A 79 -13.14 12.46 -2.10
CA LEU A 79 -14.03 12.01 -1.01
C LEU A 79 -14.34 13.14 -0.03
N ALA A 80 -13.32 13.90 0.39
CA ALA A 80 -13.49 15.03 1.30
C ALA A 80 -14.35 16.14 0.67
N SER A 81 -14.22 16.37 -0.64
CA SER A 81 -15.00 17.41 -1.35
C SER A 81 -16.52 17.16 -1.33
N VAL A 82 -16.95 15.92 -1.14
CA VAL A 82 -18.36 15.52 -1.04
C VAL A 82 -18.78 15.17 0.39
N GLY A 83 -17.92 15.38 1.38
CA GLY A 83 -18.19 15.13 2.79
C GLY A 83 -18.10 13.67 3.24
N ILE A 84 -17.43 12.79 2.49
CA ILE A 84 -17.16 11.41 2.91
C ILE A 84 -15.89 11.40 3.77
N THR A 85 -16.02 11.05 5.05
CA THR A 85 -14.92 11.04 6.02
C THR A 85 -14.36 9.65 6.30
N GLU A 86 -15.14 8.60 6.02
CA GLU A 86 -14.77 7.20 6.27
C GLU A 86 -15.19 6.33 5.09
N ILE A 87 -14.37 5.32 4.79
CA ILE A 87 -14.63 4.33 3.76
C ILE A 87 -14.18 2.95 4.24
N ALA A 88 -14.88 1.90 3.80
CA ALA A 88 -14.45 0.53 4.01
C ALA A 88 -13.24 0.23 3.12
N VAL A 89 -12.19 -0.37 3.70
CA VAL A 89 -10.97 -0.80 3.01
C VAL A 89 -10.64 -2.23 3.39
N LEU A 90 -9.87 -2.91 2.55
CA LEU A 90 -9.27 -4.18 2.94
C LEU A 90 -8.20 -3.92 4.02
N PRO A 91 -8.09 -4.79 5.03
CA PRO A 91 -6.99 -4.70 5.99
C PRO A 91 -5.66 -4.90 5.27
N LYS A 92 -4.58 -4.36 5.86
CA LYS A 92 -3.22 -4.63 5.39
C LYS A 92 -2.94 -6.13 5.54
N LEU A 93 -2.23 -6.69 4.56
CA LEU A 93 -1.72 -8.05 4.66
C LEU A 93 -0.69 -8.12 5.78
N ARG A 94 -0.80 -9.09 6.69
CA ARG A 94 0.15 -9.29 7.78
C ARG A 94 1.14 -10.39 7.43
N VAL A 95 2.43 -10.07 7.41
CA VAL A 95 3.49 -10.97 6.98
C VAL A 95 4.48 -11.21 8.10
N GLY A 96 4.67 -12.48 8.46
CA GLY A 96 5.78 -12.91 9.31
C GLY A 96 7.03 -13.17 8.46
N LEU A 97 8.15 -12.53 8.78
CA LEU A 97 9.40 -12.67 8.03
C LEU A 97 10.48 -13.34 8.87
N TYR A 98 11.09 -14.38 8.33
CA TYR A 98 12.28 -15.03 8.89
C TYR A 98 13.47 -14.88 7.96
N SER A 99 14.66 -15.02 8.52
CA SER A 99 15.86 -15.34 7.76
C SER A 99 16.40 -16.70 8.14
N THR A 100 17.20 -17.31 7.28
CA THR A 100 17.75 -18.66 7.49
C THR A 100 19.14 -18.73 6.86
N GLY A 101 20.09 -19.23 7.64
CA GLY A 101 21.49 -19.39 7.26
C GLY A 101 22.33 -19.57 8.51
N ALA A 102 23.09 -20.66 8.60
CA ALA A 102 23.94 -20.96 9.75
C ALA A 102 25.07 -19.92 9.93
N GLU A 103 25.41 -19.21 8.87
CA GLU A 103 26.36 -18.11 8.82
C GLU A 103 25.81 -16.80 9.39
N LEU A 104 24.49 -16.65 9.54
CA LEU A 104 23.89 -15.38 9.92
C LEU A 104 24.12 -15.05 11.41
N LEU A 105 24.42 -13.79 11.70
CA LEU A 105 24.48 -13.27 13.06
C LEU A 105 23.08 -12.99 13.60
N ALA A 106 22.80 -13.47 14.81
CA ALA A 106 21.53 -13.26 15.51
C ALA A 106 21.24 -11.78 15.86
N SER A 107 22.25 -10.89 15.82
CA SER A 107 22.11 -9.45 16.10
C SER A 107 23.15 -8.65 15.32
N HIS A 108 22.71 -7.51 14.77
CA HIS A 108 23.58 -6.50 14.17
C HIS A 108 24.47 -5.83 15.22
N GLY A 109 25.68 -5.41 14.82
CA GLY A 109 26.59 -4.65 15.70
C GLY A 109 27.44 -5.51 16.64
N ASN A 110 27.41 -6.83 16.51
CA ASN A 110 28.38 -7.71 17.16
C ASN A 110 29.77 -7.58 16.51
N GLN A 111 30.83 -7.84 17.26
CA GLN A 111 32.17 -7.93 16.68
C GLN A 111 32.20 -8.97 15.55
N PRO A 112 32.98 -8.76 14.48
CA PRO A 112 33.09 -9.73 13.39
C PRO A 112 33.49 -11.09 13.96
N VAL A 113 32.59 -12.07 13.84
CA VAL A 113 32.89 -13.46 14.18
C VAL A 113 33.33 -14.14 12.90
N THR A 114 34.52 -14.75 12.91
CA THR A 114 35.07 -15.46 11.75
C THR A 114 34.06 -16.48 11.21
N GLY A 115 33.71 -16.37 9.93
CA GLY A 115 32.74 -17.27 9.28
C GLY A 115 31.27 -16.95 9.55
N ARG A 116 30.97 -15.76 10.10
CA ARG A 116 29.60 -15.24 10.24
C ARG A 116 29.42 -13.93 9.47
N VAL A 117 28.23 -13.70 8.95
CA VAL A 117 27.85 -12.49 8.22
C VAL A 117 26.56 -11.90 8.79
N GLU A 118 26.35 -10.60 8.60
CA GLU A 118 25.08 -9.97 8.97
C GLU A 118 23.99 -10.31 7.95
N ASP A 119 22.74 -10.38 8.42
CA ASP A 119 21.59 -10.58 7.55
C ASP A 119 21.27 -9.30 6.77
N ALA A 120 21.48 -9.33 5.45
CA ALA A 120 21.10 -8.24 4.55
C ALA A 120 19.71 -8.44 3.91
N ASN A 121 19.23 -9.69 3.83
CA ASN A 121 18.04 -10.05 3.08
C ASN A 121 16.76 -9.79 3.87
N GLY A 122 16.77 -10.11 5.17
CA GLY A 122 15.66 -9.83 6.08
C GLY A 122 15.29 -8.34 6.08
N PRO A 123 16.24 -7.42 6.38
CA PRO A 123 15.98 -5.98 6.35
C PRO A 123 15.50 -5.47 4.97
N TYR A 124 16.07 -5.97 3.88
CA TYR A 124 15.67 -5.58 2.53
C TYR A 124 14.22 -5.98 2.23
N ILE A 125 13.85 -7.25 2.47
CA ILE A 125 12.50 -7.74 2.20
C ILE A 125 11.47 -7.06 3.12
N ALA A 126 11.81 -6.84 4.39
CA ALA A 126 10.94 -6.09 5.31
C ALA A 126 10.65 -4.67 4.78
N ALA A 127 11.69 -3.95 4.34
CA ALA A 127 11.52 -2.61 3.77
C ALA A 127 10.67 -2.63 2.49
N ALA A 128 10.91 -3.58 1.58
CA ALA A 128 10.17 -3.70 0.33
C ALA A 128 8.67 -4.03 0.54
N LEU A 129 8.36 -4.88 1.52
CA LEU A 129 6.98 -5.20 1.90
C LEU A 129 6.29 -3.99 2.53
N ALA A 130 6.95 -3.29 3.45
CA ALA A 130 6.42 -2.10 4.09
C ALA A 130 6.11 -0.98 3.07
N ASP A 131 6.98 -0.76 2.09
CA ASP A 131 6.76 0.21 0.99
C ASP A 131 5.55 -0.17 0.11
N SER A 132 5.26 -1.48 0.01
CA SER A 132 4.08 -2.01 -0.68
C SER A 132 2.80 -1.95 0.16
N GLY A 133 2.85 -1.37 1.37
CA GLY A 133 1.70 -1.22 2.27
C GLY A 133 1.35 -2.45 3.10
N VAL A 134 2.24 -3.44 3.14
CA VAL A 134 2.12 -4.66 3.95
C VAL A 134 2.55 -4.36 5.40
N ASP A 135 1.88 -5.00 6.35
CA ASP A 135 2.31 -5.00 7.75
C ASP A 135 3.24 -6.20 7.97
N VAL A 136 4.55 -5.95 8.09
CA VAL A 136 5.57 -7.00 8.17
C VAL A 136 6.23 -7.00 9.54
N GLU A 137 6.29 -8.18 10.16
CA GLU A 137 7.00 -8.42 11.41
C GLU A 137 8.21 -9.34 11.16
N PHE A 138 9.42 -8.87 11.51
CA PHE A 138 10.59 -9.74 11.50
C PHE A 138 10.60 -10.63 12.75
N LEU A 139 10.47 -11.94 12.52
CA LEU A 139 10.33 -12.97 13.54
C LEU A 139 11.67 -13.64 13.92
N GLY A 140 12.77 -13.21 13.30
CA GLY A 140 14.13 -13.63 13.63
C GLY A 140 14.76 -14.59 12.62
N ILE A 141 15.88 -15.18 13.02
CA ILE A 141 16.62 -16.16 12.22
C ILE A 141 16.22 -17.56 12.70
N LEU A 142 15.87 -18.44 11.76
CA LEU A 142 15.56 -19.84 12.05
C LEU A 142 16.85 -20.63 12.28
N ASP A 143 16.81 -21.52 13.27
CA ASP A 143 17.92 -22.39 13.65
C ASP A 143 18.24 -23.46 12.59
N ASP A 144 19.48 -23.92 12.60
CA ASP A 144 19.99 -25.00 11.73
C ASP A 144 19.70 -26.41 12.31
N ASP A 145 18.55 -26.57 12.99
CA ASP A 145 18.06 -27.82 13.56
C ASP A 145 16.55 -27.96 13.32
N VAL A 146 16.09 -29.13 12.89
CA VAL A 146 14.69 -29.36 12.51
C VAL A 146 13.73 -29.21 13.69
N GLU A 147 14.09 -29.70 14.88
CA GLU A 147 13.21 -29.65 16.05
C GLU A 147 13.08 -28.23 16.58
N MET A 148 14.21 -27.52 16.67
CA MET A 148 14.23 -26.12 17.09
C MET A 148 13.47 -25.22 16.12
N MET A 149 13.71 -25.39 14.81
CA MET A 149 12.98 -24.66 13.77
C MET A 149 11.47 -24.94 13.84
N MET A 150 11.07 -26.20 13.98
CA MET A 150 9.67 -26.59 14.12
C MET A 150 9.03 -25.95 15.36
N HIS A 151 9.73 -25.95 16.50
CA HIS A 151 9.23 -25.34 17.73
C HIS A 151 9.07 -23.82 17.61
N THR A 152 10.05 -23.14 17.01
CA THR A 152 10.01 -21.69 16.76
C THR A 152 8.85 -21.33 15.83
N LEU A 153 8.71 -22.04 14.70
CA LEU A 153 7.62 -21.84 13.76
C LEU A 153 6.26 -22.06 14.43
N ARG A 154 6.09 -23.17 15.18
CA ARG A 154 4.85 -23.46 15.91
C ARG A 154 4.52 -22.39 16.93
N SER A 155 5.47 -22.01 17.78
CA SER A 155 5.28 -20.97 18.79
C SER A 155 4.82 -19.66 18.15
N ASN A 156 5.39 -19.28 17.01
CA ASN A 156 5.00 -18.06 16.32
C ASN A 156 3.64 -18.19 15.62
N LEU A 157 3.33 -19.33 15.01
CA LEU A 157 1.99 -19.62 14.46
C LEU A 157 0.88 -19.58 15.53
N GLU A 158 1.19 -19.95 16.77
CA GLU A 158 0.24 -19.88 17.89
C GLU A 158 0.09 -18.45 18.47
N LYS A 159 1.16 -17.65 18.43
CA LYS A 159 1.21 -16.32 19.09
C LYS A 159 0.96 -15.15 18.16
N LYS A 160 1.14 -15.33 16.85
CA LYS A 160 1.13 -14.26 15.85
C LYS A 160 0.01 -14.50 14.85
N ASP A 161 -0.79 -13.46 14.61
CA ASP A 161 -1.83 -13.50 13.58
C ASP A 161 -1.23 -12.98 12.26
N CYS A 162 -0.63 -13.90 11.50
CA CYS A 162 -0.07 -13.64 10.18
C CYS A 162 -0.97 -14.23 9.09
N ASP A 163 -1.10 -13.51 7.98
CA ASP A 163 -1.82 -13.97 6.79
C ASP A 163 -0.88 -14.67 5.79
N LEU A 164 0.44 -14.47 5.94
CA LEU A 164 1.49 -15.01 5.10
C LEU A 164 2.80 -15.12 5.90
N ILE A 165 3.59 -16.16 5.64
CA ILE A 165 4.94 -16.28 6.18
C ILE A 165 5.95 -16.32 5.03
N ILE A 166 7.04 -15.58 5.19
CA ILE A 166 8.18 -15.57 4.26
C ILE A 166 9.43 -15.93 5.04
N SER A 167 10.25 -16.82 4.51
CA SER A 167 11.61 -17.07 4.96
C SER A 167 12.57 -16.72 3.85
N THR A 168 13.61 -15.97 4.20
CA THR A 168 14.74 -15.64 3.33
C THR A 168 15.88 -16.60 3.61
N GLY A 169 16.62 -17.02 2.58
CA GLY A 169 17.81 -17.85 2.80
C GLY A 169 18.14 -18.74 1.61
N ALA A 170 19.41 -19.14 1.54
CA ALA A 170 19.86 -20.03 0.48
C ALA A 170 19.38 -21.46 0.77
N VAL A 171 18.40 -21.97 0.00
CA VAL A 171 18.21 -23.43 -0.13
C VAL A 171 19.32 -23.96 -1.07
N SER A 172 20.57 -23.73 -0.67
CA SER A 172 21.74 -24.11 -1.46
C SER A 172 22.19 -25.49 -1.01
N THR A 173 21.92 -26.46 -1.87
CA THR A 173 22.62 -27.73 -2.22
C THR A 173 23.53 -28.49 -1.24
N GLY A 174 23.73 -28.08 0.02
CA GLY A 174 24.65 -28.68 0.96
C GLY A 174 24.00 -28.95 2.31
N ARG A 175 23.74 -30.23 2.58
CA ARG A 175 23.41 -30.82 3.88
C ARG A 175 22.22 -30.17 4.60
N PHE A 176 21.08 -30.80 4.36
CA PHE A 176 19.78 -30.71 5.05
C PHE A 176 18.81 -29.67 4.49
N ASP A 177 17.82 -30.17 3.74
CA ASP A 177 16.54 -29.50 3.47
C ASP A 177 15.75 -29.41 4.79
N LEU A 178 16.21 -28.58 5.74
CA LEU A 178 15.65 -28.45 7.08
C LEU A 178 14.26 -27.82 7.06
N ILE A 179 14.06 -26.77 6.26
CA ILE A 179 12.76 -26.08 6.20
C ILE A 179 11.66 -27.02 5.68
N PRO A 180 11.82 -27.72 4.53
CA PRO A 180 10.83 -28.72 4.10
C PRO A 180 10.52 -29.76 5.18
N SER A 181 11.54 -30.25 5.88
CA SER A 181 11.40 -31.27 6.93
C SER A 181 10.66 -30.74 8.16
N ALA A 182 10.96 -29.51 8.60
CA ALA A 182 10.28 -28.85 9.71
C ALA A 182 8.82 -28.54 9.37
N LEU A 183 8.56 -28.04 8.16
CA LEU A 183 7.21 -27.77 7.67
C LEU A 183 6.35 -29.04 7.59
N GLN A 184 6.89 -30.14 7.05
CA GLN A 184 6.17 -31.42 7.01
C GLN A 184 5.80 -31.92 8.41
N ARG A 185 6.67 -31.75 9.41
CA ARG A 185 6.39 -32.10 10.82
C ARG A 185 5.31 -31.21 11.44
N LEU A 186 5.14 -29.99 10.95
CA LEU A 186 4.02 -29.10 11.30
C LEU A 186 2.72 -29.44 10.57
N GLY A 187 2.71 -30.48 9.74
CA GLY A 187 1.55 -30.85 8.93
C GLY A 187 1.35 -29.94 7.72
N ALA A 188 2.38 -29.19 7.30
CA ALA A 188 2.31 -28.35 6.11
C ALA A 188 2.25 -29.18 4.83
N HIS A 189 1.52 -28.68 3.85
CA HIS A 189 1.47 -29.21 2.50
C HIS A 189 2.42 -28.43 1.59
N ILE A 190 3.50 -29.08 1.16
CA ILE A 190 4.46 -28.49 0.20
C ILE A 190 3.85 -28.56 -1.20
N VAL A 191 3.59 -27.40 -1.81
CA VAL A 191 2.98 -27.30 -3.15
C VAL A 191 4.04 -27.46 -4.23
N PHE A 192 5.17 -26.79 -4.07
CA PHE A 192 6.34 -27.00 -4.91
C PHE A 192 7.62 -26.67 -4.14
N HIS A 193 8.69 -27.35 -4.50
CA HIS A 193 10.03 -27.07 -4.01
C HIS A 193 11.00 -27.20 -5.18
N LYS A 194 11.73 -26.12 -5.45
CA LYS A 194 12.58 -25.92 -6.62
C LYS A 194 11.78 -25.71 -7.90
N ILE A 195 12.18 -24.69 -8.64
CA ILE A 195 11.56 -24.30 -9.92
C ILE A 195 12.65 -24.02 -10.96
N GLY A 196 12.38 -24.30 -12.23
CA GLY A 196 13.33 -24.15 -13.32
C GLY A 196 13.56 -22.69 -13.75
N ILE A 197 14.00 -21.82 -12.84
CA ILE A 197 14.33 -20.41 -13.10
C ILE A 197 15.77 -20.07 -12.68
N ARG A 198 16.35 -19.03 -13.30
CA ARG A 198 17.68 -18.52 -12.95
C ARG A 198 17.67 -16.97 -12.99
N PRO A 199 18.06 -16.27 -11.91
CA PRO A 199 18.27 -16.80 -10.55
C PRO A 199 16.97 -17.27 -9.88
N GLY A 200 17.07 -17.94 -8.73
CA GLY A 200 15.89 -18.33 -7.93
C GLY A 200 15.44 -19.79 -8.05
N HIS A 201 16.29 -20.68 -8.55
CA HIS A 201 15.99 -22.13 -8.60
C HIS A 201 15.44 -22.72 -7.28
N PRO A 202 15.95 -22.39 -6.08
CA PRO A 202 15.53 -23.03 -4.84
C PRO A 202 14.27 -22.47 -4.16
N VAL A 203 13.40 -21.74 -4.85
CA VAL A 203 12.15 -21.23 -4.24
C VAL A 203 11.23 -22.39 -3.81
N MET A 204 10.54 -22.22 -2.69
CA MET A 204 9.53 -23.16 -2.18
C MET A 204 8.24 -22.43 -1.82
N PHE A 205 7.12 -23.12 -2.04
CA PHE A 205 5.82 -22.72 -1.56
C PHE A 205 5.14 -23.88 -0.83
N ALA A 206 4.61 -23.59 0.35
CA ALA A 206 3.83 -24.52 1.16
C ALA A 206 2.62 -23.82 1.77
N THR A 207 1.64 -24.60 2.21
CA THR A 207 0.57 -24.13 3.09
C THR A 207 0.70 -24.81 4.44
N VAL A 208 0.58 -24.04 5.52
CA VAL A 208 0.76 -24.51 6.90
C VAL A 208 -0.58 -24.41 7.63
N PRO A 209 -0.99 -25.42 8.41
CA PRO A 209 -2.22 -25.32 9.20
C PRO A 209 -2.17 -24.10 10.13
N ASN A 210 -3.24 -23.30 10.13
CA ASN A 210 -3.37 -22.25 11.14
C ASN A 210 -3.68 -22.91 12.50
N ILE A 211 -2.79 -22.68 13.46
CA ILE A 211 -2.90 -23.25 14.82
C ILE A 211 -3.59 -22.25 15.76
N SER A 212 -3.99 -21.08 15.25
CA SER A 212 -4.76 -20.10 16.02
C SER A 212 -6.13 -20.65 16.41
N PRO A 213 -6.58 -20.46 17.67
CA PRO A 213 -7.92 -20.86 18.09
C PRO A 213 -9.05 -20.10 17.35
N GLU A 214 -8.74 -18.97 16.71
CA GLU A 214 -9.73 -18.11 16.06
C GLU A 214 -9.88 -18.36 14.55
N ARG A 215 -8.94 -19.08 13.94
CA ARG A 215 -8.88 -19.30 12.48
C ARG A 215 -8.55 -20.76 12.15
N SER A 216 -9.25 -21.32 11.17
CA SER A 216 -9.06 -22.71 10.71
C SER A 216 -8.59 -22.80 9.25
N ASP A 217 -8.11 -21.68 8.71
CA ASP A 217 -7.54 -21.62 7.37
C ASP A 217 -6.10 -22.16 7.33
N GLU A 218 -5.51 -22.20 6.14
CA GLU A 218 -4.09 -22.48 5.98
C GLU A 218 -3.33 -21.17 5.73
N ILE A 219 -2.15 -21.04 6.33
CA ILE A 219 -1.26 -19.90 6.13
C ILE A 219 -0.27 -20.24 5.01
N PRO A 220 -0.20 -19.45 3.93
CA PRO A 220 0.79 -19.64 2.89
C PRO A 220 2.19 -19.32 3.43
N PHE A 221 3.17 -20.16 3.08
CA PHE A 221 4.57 -20.07 3.48
C PHE A 221 5.47 -20.09 2.25
N PHE A 222 6.27 -19.04 2.05
CA PHE A 222 7.24 -18.95 0.97
C PHE A 222 8.66 -18.99 1.50
N VAL A 223 9.52 -19.76 0.83
CA VAL A 223 10.98 -19.60 0.95
C VAL A 223 11.50 -18.99 -0.34
N THR A 224 12.22 -17.88 -0.21
CA THR A 224 12.78 -17.16 -1.34
C THR A 224 14.25 -16.82 -1.11
N ILE A 225 15.00 -16.70 -2.21
CA ILE A 225 16.30 -16.06 -2.21
C ILE A 225 16.06 -14.60 -2.57
N ALA A 226 16.26 -13.69 -1.61
CA ALA A 226 16.59 -12.31 -1.99
C ALA A 226 17.95 -12.38 -2.68
N GLY A 227 17.98 -11.91 -3.93
CA GLY A 227 19.09 -12.11 -4.86
C GLY A 227 20.43 -11.77 -4.23
N ASN A 228 21.44 -12.61 -4.53
CA ASN A 228 22.81 -12.19 -4.30
C ASN A 228 23.00 -10.82 -4.96
N SER A 229 23.57 -9.86 -4.22
CA SER A 229 24.05 -8.58 -4.75
C SER A 229 25.15 -8.73 -5.81
N SER A 230 25.51 -9.96 -6.19
CA SER A 230 26.60 -10.32 -7.11
C SER A 230 26.16 -10.88 -8.47
N ASP A 231 24.87 -10.91 -8.83
CA ASP A 231 24.44 -11.29 -10.19
C ASP A 231 24.72 -10.21 -11.26
N GLY A 232 25.61 -9.26 -10.93
CA GLY A 232 26.06 -8.17 -11.77
C GLY A 232 27.50 -8.31 -12.25
N THR A 233 28.06 -9.51 -12.44
CA THR A 233 29.26 -9.73 -13.26
C THR A 233 29.36 -11.20 -13.67
N ASP A 234 28.82 -11.56 -14.84
CA ASP A 234 29.46 -12.61 -15.63
C ASP A 234 29.44 -12.14 -17.08
N GLU A 235 30.65 -11.90 -17.57
CA GLU A 235 30.96 -11.40 -18.89
C GLU A 235 30.36 -12.30 -19.98
N LEU A 236 29.88 -11.64 -21.02
CA LEU A 236 29.66 -12.24 -22.33
C LEU A 236 30.92 -13.00 -22.76
N SER A 237 30.74 -14.28 -23.07
CA SER A 237 31.66 -15.05 -23.91
C SER A 237 31.47 -14.68 -25.38
#